data_AF-A0A494R2H3-F1
#
_entry.id   AF-A0A494R2H3-F1
#
_cell.length_a   1.000
_cell.length_b   1.000
_cell.length_c   1.000
_cell.angle_alpha   90.00
_cell.angle_beta   90.00
_cell.angle_gamma   90.00
#
_symmetry.space_group_name_H-M   'P 1'
#
loop_
_entity.id
_entity.type
_entity.pdbx_description
1 polymer ?
#
loop_
_entity_poly.entity_id
_entity_poly.type
_entity_poly.pdbx_seq_one_letter_code
_entity_poly.pdbx_strand_id
1 'polypeptide(L)'
;MKPEMITLKHGDTTIKMPASSLAKLALTSVFAQVLPPAANVSPITPYSIPELGAAWLGQGGFNGGLVAAHGDVPAHYLIIADKDAGSFEWGGRGTESGATSKRDGFANTEALCGNDQEHPAANACAEHQADGHHDFYLPAAAELYHCWLNVAELFAKDTWYWSSSQRSAYLAFGMYFVGGDQNGLDEFNELRARPVRRLFI
;
A
#
# COMPACT_ATOMS: atom_id res chain seq x y z
N MET A 1 -7.52 35.70 -23.33
CA MET A 1 -7.60 36.96 -22.57
C MET A 1 -6.20 37.31 -22.05
N LYS A 2 -5.77 38.58 -22.12
CA LYS A 2 -4.46 38.99 -21.59
C LYS A 2 -4.52 38.99 -20.05
N PRO A 3 -3.50 38.49 -19.34
CA PRO A 3 -3.50 38.48 -17.88
C PRO A 3 -3.43 39.91 -17.33
N GLU A 4 -4.27 40.20 -16.34
CA GLU A 4 -4.25 41.45 -15.60
C GLU A 4 -2.98 41.52 -14.73
N MET A 5 -2.21 42.61 -14.85
CA MET A 5 -0.91 42.76 -14.21
C MET A 5 -0.99 43.78 -13.08
N ILE A 6 -0.53 43.39 -11.89
CA ILE A 6 -0.38 44.26 -10.73
C ILE A 6 1.06 44.72 -10.63
N THR A 7 1.26 45.98 -10.25
CA THR A 7 2.58 46.57 -10.01
C THR A 7 2.66 46.98 -8.55
N LEU A 8 3.58 46.37 -7.81
CA LEU A 8 3.89 46.69 -6.42
C LEU A 8 5.15 47.57 -6.41
N LYS A 9 5.09 48.67 -5.66
CA LYS A 9 6.22 49.59 -5.50
C LYS A 9 6.58 49.74 -4.03
N HIS A 10 7.86 49.60 -3.71
CA HIS A 10 8.41 49.94 -2.41
C HIS A 10 9.81 50.53 -2.56
N GLY A 11 9.97 51.80 -2.20
CA GLY A 11 11.17 52.58 -2.53
C GLY A 11 11.43 52.58 -4.04
N ASP A 12 12.68 52.29 -4.42
CA ASP A 12 13.10 52.19 -5.83
C ASP A 12 12.80 50.81 -6.45
N THR A 13 12.25 49.88 -5.68
CA THR A 13 11.96 48.53 -6.16
C THR A 13 10.55 48.48 -6.75
N THR A 14 10.47 48.04 -8.01
CA THR A 14 9.19 47.79 -8.69
C THR A 14 9.09 46.32 -9.07
N ILE A 15 8.05 45.65 -8.58
CA ILE A 15 7.74 44.27 -8.94
C ILE A 15 6.44 44.26 -9.73
N LYS A 16 6.48 43.72 -10.95
CA LYS A 16 5.30 43.57 -11.80
C LYS A 16 4.99 42.10 -11.96
N MET A 17 3.78 41.70 -11.61
CA MET A 17 3.35 40.30 -11.69
C MET A 17 1.86 40.19 -12.02
N PRO A 18 1.39 39.03 -12.52
CA PRO A 18 -0.04 38.81 -12.73
C PRO A 18 -0.82 38.88 -11.40
N ALA A 19 -2.03 39.44 -11.44
CA ALA A 19 -2.91 39.54 -10.27
C ALA A 19 -3.15 38.19 -9.56
N SER A 20 -3.27 37.13 -10.35
CA SER A 20 -3.44 35.76 -9.87
C SER A 20 -2.23 35.24 -9.09
N SER A 21 -1.01 35.71 -9.41
CA SER A 21 0.20 35.33 -8.70
C SER A 21 0.27 36.00 -7.33
N LEU A 22 -0.15 37.27 -7.25
CA LEU A 22 -0.25 37.99 -5.99
C LEU A 22 -1.32 37.39 -5.07
N ALA A 23 -2.49 37.02 -5.63
CA ALA A 23 -3.54 36.37 -4.87
C ALA A 23 -3.08 35.03 -4.27
N LYS A 24 -2.36 34.21 -5.05
CA LYS A 24 -1.76 32.96 -4.54
C LYS A 24 -0.75 33.24 -3.43
N LEU A 25 0.13 34.22 -3.60
CA LEU A 25 1.13 34.59 -2.58
C LEU A 25 0.47 35.07 -1.26
N ALA A 26 -0.57 35.90 -1.36
CA ALA A 26 -1.31 36.40 -0.19
C ALA A 26 -2.07 35.27 0.52
N LEU A 27 -2.72 34.37 -0.22
CA LEU A 27 -3.37 33.19 0.37
C LEU A 27 -2.35 32.31 1.11
N THR A 28 -1.16 32.11 0.54
CA THR A 28 -0.12 31.27 1.15
C THR A 28 0.48 31.90 2.42
N SER A 29 0.60 33.23 2.48
CA SER A 29 1.19 33.91 3.65
C SER A 29 0.27 33.96 4.87
N VAL A 30 -1.05 34.05 4.66
CA VAL A 30 -2.03 34.09 5.76
C VAL A 30 -2.07 32.76 6.52
N PHE A 31 -1.89 31.63 5.84
CA PHE A 31 -1.79 30.32 6.51
C PHE A 31 -0.49 30.13 7.31
N ALA A 32 0.58 30.82 6.94
CA ALA A 32 1.88 30.70 7.63
C ALA A 32 1.94 31.46 8.97
N GLN A 33 1.10 32.49 9.17
CA GLN A 33 1.15 33.33 10.38
C GLN A 33 0.29 32.82 11.55
N VAL A 34 -0.58 31.81 11.32
CA VAL A 34 -1.50 31.28 12.34
C VAL A 34 -0.93 30.04 13.04
N LEU A 35 0.17 29.47 12.54
CA LEU A 35 0.82 28.30 13.14
C LEU A 35 2.04 28.71 13.97
N PRO A 36 2.24 28.14 15.18
CA PRO A 36 3.46 28.36 15.97
C PRO A 36 4.69 27.91 15.17
N PRO A 37 5.90 28.38 15.51
CA PRO A 37 7.12 28.03 14.78
C PRO A 37 7.34 26.52 14.86
N ALA A 38 6.93 25.81 13.81
CA ALA A 38 7.15 24.40 13.65
C ALA A 38 8.67 24.17 13.57
N ALA A 39 9.19 23.41 14.53
CA ALA A 39 10.53 22.87 14.52
C ALA A 39 10.83 22.31 13.12
N ASN A 40 11.85 22.87 12.44
CA ASN A 40 12.48 22.38 11.19
C ASN A 40 11.75 21.22 10.49
N VAL A 41 10.54 21.48 9.99
CA VAL A 41 9.89 20.53 9.09
C VAL A 41 10.57 20.76 7.77
N SER A 42 11.50 19.86 7.42
CA SER A 42 12.05 19.79 6.07
C SER A 42 10.92 19.95 5.06
N PRO A 43 11.08 20.77 4.00
CA PRO A 43 10.03 20.95 3.02
C PRO A 43 9.56 19.58 2.54
N ILE A 44 8.24 19.35 2.60
CA ILE A 44 7.60 18.14 2.09
C ILE A 44 7.92 18.08 0.60
N THR A 45 8.98 17.36 0.24
CA THR A 45 9.21 16.95 -1.14
C THR A 45 7.97 16.18 -1.57
N PRO A 46 7.29 16.54 -2.68
CA PRO A 46 6.29 15.67 -3.26
C PRO A 46 7.01 14.33 -3.49
N TYR A 47 6.65 13.30 -2.72
CA TYR A 47 7.31 12.01 -2.81
C TYR A 47 7.08 11.50 -4.23
N SER A 48 8.12 11.57 -5.05
CA SER A 48 8.14 10.96 -6.37
C SER A 48 7.86 9.47 -6.19
N ILE A 49 6.97 8.90 -6.99
CA ILE A 49 6.75 7.45 -7.05
C ILE A 49 8.13 6.81 -7.29
N PRO A 50 8.68 6.04 -6.33
CA PRO A 50 10.00 5.45 -6.48
C PRO A 50 9.94 4.32 -7.53
N GLU A 51 11.10 3.83 -7.97
CA GLU A 51 11.15 2.68 -8.88
C GLU A 51 10.54 1.43 -8.24
N LEU A 52 10.15 0.45 -9.07
CA LEU A 52 9.70 -0.86 -8.57
C LEU A 52 10.77 -1.46 -7.67
N GLY A 53 10.35 -2.02 -6.53
CA GLY A 53 11.23 -2.65 -5.55
C GLY A 53 11.97 -1.66 -4.64
N ALA A 54 11.93 -0.35 -4.92
CA ALA A 54 12.56 0.66 -4.07
C ALA A 54 11.67 1.03 -2.88
N ALA A 55 12.31 1.37 -1.75
CA ALA A 55 11.61 1.81 -0.55
C ALA A 55 10.85 3.11 -0.81
N TRP A 56 9.59 3.15 -0.41
CA TRP A 56 8.75 4.33 -0.52
C TRP A 56 8.67 5.01 0.84
N LEU A 57 9.52 6.03 1.02
CA LEU A 57 9.67 6.72 2.31
C LEU A 57 8.33 7.27 2.81
N GLY A 58 7.97 6.93 4.04
CA GLY A 58 6.72 7.34 4.69
C GLY A 58 5.49 6.54 4.24
N GLN A 59 5.68 5.48 3.44
CA GLN A 59 4.62 4.60 2.99
C GLN A 59 4.70 3.20 3.62
N GLY A 60 5.68 2.94 4.51
CA GLY A 60 5.74 1.70 5.28
C GLY A 60 6.17 0.46 4.47
N GLY A 61 6.83 0.64 3.33
CA GLY A 61 7.22 -0.47 2.48
C GLY A 61 7.88 -0.11 1.16
N PHE A 62 7.93 -1.07 0.27
CA PHE A 62 8.48 -0.96 -1.09
C PHE A 62 7.38 -0.74 -2.13
N ASN A 63 7.71 -0.05 -3.22
CA ASN A 63 6.81 0.06 -4.36
C ASN A 63 6.69 -1.28 -5.10
N GLY A 64 5.54 -1.94 -4.96
CA GLY A 64 5.20 -3.18 -5.66
C GLY A 64 4.66 -2.98 -7.08
N GLY A 65 4.31 -1.74 -7.44
CA GLY A 65 3.81 -1.38 -8.77
C GLY A 65 2.35 -0.95 -8.79
N LEU A 66 1.96 -0.42 -9.95
CA LEU A 66 0.60 0.06 -10.22
C LEU A 66 -0.33 -1.11 -10.49
N VAL A 67 -1.40 -1.20 -9.71
CA VAL A 67 -2.54 -2.09 -9.93
C VAL A 67 -3.65 -1.27 -10.62
N ALA A 68 -4.08 -1.71 -11.80
CA ALA A 68 -5.18 -1.09 -12.51
C ALA A 68 -6.51 -1.25 -11.71
N ALA A 69 -7.40 -0.28 -11.86
CA ALA A 69 -8.74 -0.35 -11.28
C ALA A 69 -9.46 -1.63 -11.73
N HIS A 70 -10.20 -2.26 -10.82
CA HIS A 70 -10.93 -3.49 -11.09
C HIS A 70 -12.13 -3.63 -10.16
N GLY A 71 -13.30 -3.94 -10.74
CA GLY A 71 -14.54 -3.92 -9.97
C GLY A 71 -14.72 -2.55 -9.29
N ASP A 72 -14.94 -2.57 -7.99
CA ASP A 72 -15.11 -1.36 -7.16
C ASP A 72 -13.80 -0.87 -6.52
N VAL A 73 -12.66 -1.51 -6.81
CA VAL A 73 -11.34 -1.11 -6.29
C VAL A 73 -10.69 -0.12 -7.26
N PRO A 74 -10.44 1.15 -6.86
CA PRO A 74 -9.74 2.12 -7.69
C PRO A 74 -8.30 1.71 -7.98
N ALA A 75 -7.71 2.33 -9.00
CA ALA A 75 -6.29 2.15 -9.30
C ALA A 75 -5.44 2.60 -8.10
N HIS A 76 -4.42 1.82 -7.77
CA HIS A 76 -3.57 2.04 -6.61
C HIS A 76 -2.18 1.47 -6.83
N TYR A 77 -1.20 1.96 -6.08
CA TYR A 77 0.06 1.26 -5.91
C TYR A 77 -0.08 0.20 -4.84
N LEU A 78 0.45 -0.99 -5.11
CA LEU A 78 0.62 -2.00 -4.08
C LEU A 78 1.91 -1.68 -3.31
N ILE A 79 1.79 -1.48 -2.01
CA ILE A 79 2.94 -1.27 -1.13
C ILE A 79 3.23 -2.58 -0.40
N ILE A 80 4.47 -3.04 -0.46
CA ILE A 80 4.87 -4.32 0.12
C ILE A 80 5.63 -4.03 1.41
N ALA A 81 5.19 -4.61 2.54
CA ALA A 81 5.87 -4.45 3.81
C ALA A 81 7.37 -4.78 3.69
N ASP A 82 8.19 -4.18 4.55
CA ASP A 82 9.64 -4.33 4.49
C ASP A 82 10.16 -5.72 4.90
N LYS A 83 9.34 -6.46 5.64
CA LYS A 83 9.61 -7.81 6.14
C LYS A 83 8.36 -8.70 6.12
N ASP A 84 8.60 -10.01 6.16
CA ASP A 84 7.56 -11.00 6.40
C ASP A 84 7.03 -10.83 7.83
N ALA A 85 5.72 -10.98 8.03
CA ALA A 85 5.12 -10.96 9.36
C ALA A 85 5.50 -12.21 10.18
N GLY A 86 5.86 -13.30 9.49
CA GLY A 86 6.22 -14.59 10.08
C GLY A 86 5.78 -15.75 9.19
N SER A 87 5.93 -16.96 9.72
CA SER A 87 5.35 -18.18 9.16
C SER A 87 4.14 -18.58 9.99
N PHE A 88 3.01 -18.81 9.34
CA PHE A 88 1.74 -19.04 10.00
C PHE A 88 0.90 -20.07 9.24
N GLU A 89 0.02 -20.76 9.96
CA GLU A 89 -1.11 -21.43 9.33
C GLU A 89 -2.03 -20.42 8.63
N TRP A 90 -2.71 -20.86 7.57
CA TRP A 90 -3.76 -20.06 6.95
C TRP A 90 -5.03 -20.03 7.83
N GLY A 91 -5.31 -21.15 8.52
CA GLY A 91 -6.35 -21.26 9.55
C GLY A 91 -7.76 -21.58 9.02
N GLY A 92 -8.72 -21.79 9.91
CA GLY A 92 -10.13 -22.01 9.55
C GLY A 92 -10.46 -23.26 8.71
N ARG A 93 -9.66 -24.31 8.84
CA ARG A 93 -9.81 -25.54 8.07
C ARG A 93 -11.15 -26.24 8.30
N GLY A 94 -11.68 -26.80 7.23
CA GLY A 94 -12.98 -27.46 7.17
C GLY A 94 -14.14 -26.51 6.88
N THR A 95 -13.89 -25.20 6.70
CA THR A 95 -14.95 -24.20 6.53
C THR A 95 -14.74 -23.29 5.34
N GLU A 96 -15.84 -22.94 4.68
CA GLU A 96 -15.86 -21.89 3.66
C GLU A 96 -15.87 -20.51 4.34
N SER A 97 -14.75 -19.80 4.26
CA SER A 97 -14.54 -18.47 4.86
C SER A 97 -15.25 -17.33 4.11
N GLY A 98 -15.64 -17.56 2.86
CA GLY A 98 -16.09 -16.51 1.94
C GLY A 98 -14.97 -15.66 1.33
N ALA A 99 -13.74 -15.75 1.84
CA ALA A 99 -12.55 -15.03 1.38
C ALA A 99 -12.01 -15.61 0.05
N THR A 100 -12.80 -15.51 -1.01
CA THR A 100 -12.55 -16.20 -2.30
C THR A 100 -12.07 -15.27 -3.41
N SER A 101 -11.97 -13.96 -3.15
CA SER A 101 -11.55 -12.99 -4.16
C SER A 101 -10.12 -13.27 -4.59
N LYS A 102 -9.86 -13.33 -5.89
CA LYS A 102 -8.51 -13.53 -6.42
C LYS A 102 -7.70 -12.25 -6.50
N ARG A 103 -8.34 -11.08 -6.41
CA ARG A 103 -7.72 -9.77 -6.66
C ARG A 103 -7.85 -8.81 -5.49
N ASP A 104 -8.77 -9.08 -4.58
CA ASP A 104 -9.05 -8.20 -3.45
C ASP A 104 -8.61 -8.82 -2.13
N GLY A 105 -7.31 -8.71 -1.83
CA GLY A 105 -6.76 -9.26 -0.59
C GLY A 105 -7.24 -8.52 0.66
N PHE A 106 -7.57 -7.23 0.53
CA PHE A 106 -8.12 -6.44 1.63
C PHE A 106 -9.48 -7.00 2.06
N ALA A 107 -10.43 -7.12 1.14
CA ALA A 107 -11.76 -7.67 1.44
C ALA A 107 -11.69 -9.11 1.97
N ASN A 108 -10.80 -9.94 1.42
CA ASN A 108 -10.57 -11.28 1.94
C ASN A 108 -10.03 -11.25 3.38
N THR A 109 -9.04 -10.41 3.65
CA THR A 109 -8.43 -10.31 4.99
C THR A 109 -9.44 -9.81 6.01
N GLU A 110 -10.29 -8.83 5.66
CA GLU A 110 -11.40 -8.41 6.52
C GLU A 110 -12.37 -9.57 6.82
N ALA A 111 -12.73 -10.37 5.82
CA ALA A 111 -13.59 -11.53 6.02
C ALA A 111 -12.97 -12.63 6.90
N LEU A 112 -11.64 -12.82 6.79
CA LEU A 112 -10.89 -13.77 7.61
C LEU A 112 -10.76 -13.28 9.06
N CYS A 113 -10.39 -12.03 9.28
CA CYS A 113 -10.26 -11.45 10.62
C CYS A 113 -11.60 -11.28 11.34
N GLY A 114 -12.71 -11.20 10.59
CA GLY A 114 -14.04 -10.93 11.12
C GLY A 114 -14.90 -12.17 11.44
N ASN A 115 -14.39 -13.38 11.24
CA ASN A 115 -15.13 -14.62 11.49
C ASN A 115 -14.72 -15.29 12.83
N ASP A 116 -15.47 -16.29 13.27
CA ASP A 116 -15.24 -16.98 14.57
C ASP A 116 -14.05 -17.98 14.53
N GLN A 117 -13.33 -18.08 13.41
CA GLN A 117 -12.22 -19.00 13.22
C GLN A 117 -10.89 -18.28 13.28
N GLU A 118 -9.86 -18.99 13.73
CA GLU A 118 -8.52 -18.44 13.77
C GLU A 118 -7.88 -18.48 12.38
N HIS A 119 -7.44 -17.30 11.91
CA HIS A 119 -6.69 -17.11 10.67
C HIS A 119 -5.37 -16.38 10.95
N PRO A 120 -4.35 -17.06 11.53
CA PRO A 120 -3.15 -16.40 12.04
C PRO A 120 -2.37 -15.61 10.97
N ALA A 121 -2.27 -16.13 9.74
CA ALA A 121 -1.62 -15.42 8.63
C ALA A 121 -2.33 -14.09 8.28
N ALA A 122 -3.66 -14.09 8.25
CA ALA A 122 -4.46 -12.89 7.96
C ALA A 122 -4.36 -11.87 9.10
N ASN A 123 -4.52 -12.33 10.34
CA ASN A 123 -4.40 -11.51 11.55
C ASN A 123 -3.02 -10.85 11.64
N ALA A 124 -1.94 -11.60 11.45
CA ALA A 124 -0.58 -11.07 11.50
C ALA A 124 -0.31 -10.00 10.42
N CYS A 125 -0.91 -10.13 9.23
CA CYS A 125 -0.82 -9.09 8.21
C CYS A 125 -1.68 -7.87 8.54
N ALA A 126 -2.88 -8.05 9.09
CA ALA A 126 -3.78 -6.96 9.50
C ALA A 126 -3.24 -6.16 10.70
N GLU A 127 -2.51 -6.82 11.60
CA GLU A 127 -1.88 -6.18 12.77
C GLU A 127 -0.55 -5.50 12.42
N HIS A 128 -0.03 -5.67 11.21
CA HIS A 128 1.23 -5.07 10.78
C HIS A 128 1.14 -3.54 10.71
N GLN A 129 2.19 -2.87 11.19
CA GLN A 129 2.27 -1.42 11.24
C GLN A 129 3.65 -0.95 10.79
N ALA A 130 3.69 0.05 9.92
CA ALA A 130 4.92 0.64 9.43
C ALA A 130 4.68 2.09 9.00
N ASP A 131 5.62 2.99 9.33
CA ASP A 131 5.53 4.43 9.02
C ASP A 131 4.20 5.11 9.42
N GLY A 132 3.55 4.61 10.49
CA GLY A 132 2.25 5.12 10.96
C GLY A 132 1.03 4.64 10.16
N HIS A 133 1.22 3.70 9.23
CA HIS A 133 0.14 3.01 8.51
C HIS A 133 -0.26 1.73 9.23
N HIS A 134 -1.56 1.43 9.22
CA HIS A 134 -2.20 0.31 9.91
C HIS A 134 -3.22 -0.43 9.01
N ASP A 135 -3.18 -0.17 7.71
CA ASP A 135 -4.11 -0.66 6.67
C ASP A 135 -3.50 -1.81 5.86
N PHE A 136 -2.59 -2.57 6.46
CA PHE A 136 -1.97 -3.74 5.84
C PHE A 136 -2.91 -4.94 5.84
N TYR A 137 -2.72 -5.84 4.88
CA TYR A 137 -3.52 -7.04 4.70
C TYR A 137 -2.73 -8.16 4.03
N LEU A 138 -3.27 -9.38 4.07
CA LEU A 138 -2.69 -10.54 3.40
C LEU A 138 -3.08 -10.49 1.91
N PRO A 139 -2.12 -10.40 0.96
CA PRO A 139 -2.42 -10.24 -0.46
C PRO A 139 -3.28 -11.38 -1.00
N ALA A 140 -4.19 -11.09 -1.94
CA ALA A 140 -4.89 -12.11 -2.71
C ALA A 140 -3.95 -12.80 -3.70
N ALA A 141 -4.40 -13.92 -4.25
CA ALA A 141 -3.64 -14.74 -5.19
C ALA A 141 -3.05 -13.95 -6.38
N ALA A 142 -3.80 -13.03 -6.97
CA ALA A 142 -3.32 -12.20 -8.09
C ALA A 142 -2.42 -11.04 -7.64
N GLU A 143 -2.57 -10.54 -6.40
CA GLU A 143 -1.66 -9.54 -5.83
C GLU A 143 -0.28 -10.18 -5.56
N LEU A 144 -0.22 -11.43 -5.09
CA LEU A 144 1.05 -12.17 -5.01
C LEU A 144 1.69 -12.38 -6.39
N TYR A 145 0.87 -12.74 -7.40
CA TYR A 145 1.39 -12.90 -8.76
C TYR A 145 1.89 -11.56 -9.33
N HIS A 146 1.23 -10.45 -8.99
CA HIS A 146 1.71 -9.10 -9.31
C HIS A 146 3.08 -8.83 -8.65
N CYS A 147 3.26 -9.19 -7.38
CA CYS A 147 4.56 -9.08 -6.70
C CYS A 147 5.64 -9.91 -7.40
N TRP A 148 5.34 -11.14 -7.83
CA TRP A 148 6.30 -11.97 -8.55
C TRP A 148 6.68 -11.40 -9.92
N LEU A 149 5.76 -10.76 -10.63
CA LEU A 149 6.06 -10.15 -11.92
C LEU A 149 6.97 -8.91 -11.80
N ASN A 150 6.81 -8.13 -10.73
CA ASN A 150 7.40 -6.80 -10.63
C ASN A 150 8.58 -6.70 -9.68
N VAL A 151 8.57 -7.49 -8.59
CA VAL A 151 9.45 -7.30 -7.42
C VAL A 151 9.74 -8.63 -6.71
N ALA A 152 9.96 -9.69 -7.48
CA ALA A 152 10.16 -11.04 -6.95
C ALA A 152 11.36 -11.10 -5.98
N GLU A 153 12.36 -10.26 -6.17
CA GLU A 153 13.57 -10.13 -5.34
C GLU A 153 13.30 -9.70 -3.90
N LEU A 154 12.14 -9.10 -3.61
CA LEU A 154 11.73 -8.78 -2.25
C LEU A 154 11.27 -10.00 -1.44
N PHE A 155 11.01 -11.12 -2.13
CA PHE A 155 10.46 -12.34 -1.55
C PHE A 155 11.51 -13.43 -1.51
N ALA A 156 11.50 -14.19 -0.42
CA ALA A 156 12.41 -15.30 -0.26
C ALA A 156 12.12 -16.44 -1.24
N LYS A 157 13.18 -17.18 -1.56
CA LYS A 157 13.20 -18.20 -2.61
C LYS A 157 13.23 -19.62 -2.07
N ASP A 158 13.24 -19.78 -0.74
CA ASP A 158 13.32 -21.04 -0.02
C ASP A 158 11.96 -21.50 0.54
N THR A 159 10.88 -20.78 0.24
CA THR A 159 9.57 -20.97 0.88
C THR A 159 8.40 -20.55 -0.01
N TRP A 160 7.20 -20.95 0.40
CA TRP A 160 5.92 -20.46 -0.11
C TRP A 160 5.40 -19.27 0.70
N TYR A 161 4.55 -18.47 0.06
CA TYR A 161 3.83 -17.36 0.66
C TYR A 161 2.31 -17.61 0.59
N TRP A 162 1.61 -17.34 1.69
CA TRP A 162 0.15 -17.41 1.74
C TRP A 162 -0.50 -16.25 0.98
N SER A 163 -1.57 -16.57 0.26
CA SER A 163 -2.56 -15.57 -0.16
C SER A 163 -3.78 -15.61 0.77
N SER A 164 -4.54 -14.52 0.82
CA SER A 164 -5.85 -14.48 1.50
C SER A 164 -6.98 -15.16 0.72
N SER A 165 -6.75 -15.59 -0.52
CA SER A 165 -7.74 -16.28 -1.34
C SER A 165 -7.88 -17.76 -0.95
N GLN A 166 -9.02 -18.15 -0.39
CA GLN A 166 -9.38 -19.54 -0.18
C GLN A 166 -9.68 -20.23 -1.52
N ARG A 167 -9.22 -21.47 -1.66
CA ARG A 167 -9.48 -22.34 -2.81
C ARG A 167 -10.66 -23.28 -2.57
N SER A 168 -10.79 -23.75 -1.32
CA SER A 168 -11.86 -24.62 -0.82
C SER A 168 -11.80 -24.64 0.70
N ALA A 169 -12.79 -25.22 1.37
CA ALA A 169 -12.78 -25.45 2.82
C ALA A 169 -11.53 -26.12 3.43
N TYR A 170 -10.59 -26.67 2.65
CA TYR A 170 -9.36 -27.30 3.17
C TYR A 170 -8.07 -26.69 2.61
N LEU A 171 -8.16 -25.76 1.68
CA LEU A 171 -7.02 -25.31 0.89
C LEU A 171 -7.12 -23.81 0.65
N ALA A 172 -5.99 -23.13 0.83
CA ALA A 172 -5.80 -21.76 0.39
C ALA A 172 -4.78 -21.68 -0.73
N PHE A 173 -4.84 -20.61 -1.54
CA PHE A 173 -3.81 -20.37 -2.54
C PHE A 173 -2.52 -19.89 -1.88
N GLY A 174 -1.40 -20.50 -2.25
CA GLY A 174 -0.06 -20.03 -1.93
C GLY A 174 0.80 -19.90 -3.18
N MET A 175 1.89 -19.12 -3.08
CA MET A 175 2.80 -18.85 -4.19
C MET A 175 4.27 -19.13 -3.85
N TYR A 176 4.98 -19.77 -4.77
CA TYR A 176 6.42 -20.01 -4.71
C TYR A 176 7.17 -19.06 -5.65
N PHE A 177 8.03 -18.21 -5.09
CA PHE A 177 8.60 -17.07 -5.79
C PHE A 177 9.83 -17.38 -6.67
N VAL A 178 10.31 -18.63 -6.72
CA VAL A 178 11.38 -19.03 -7.66
C VAL A 178 10.83 -19.17 -9.07
N GLY A 179 9.81 -20.02 -9.25
CA GLY A 179 9.20 -20.32 -10.55
C GLY A 179 7.95 -19.50 -10.85
N GLY A 180 7.34 -18.87 -9.84
CA GLY A 180 6.05 -18.22 -9.99
C GLY A 180 4.87 -19.19 -9.87
N ASP A 181 5.08 -20.33 -9.22
CA ASP A 181 4.06 -21.38 -9.10
C ASP A 181 2.99 -20.98 -8.08
N GLN A 182 1.72 -21.14 -8.46
CA GLN A 182 0.58 -20.91 -7.57
C GLN A 182 -0.26 -22.16 -7.44
N ASN A 183 -0.43 -22.65 -6.20
CA ASN A 183 -1.10 -23.91 -5.91
C ASN A 183 -2.05 -23.77 -4.71
N GLY A 184 -2.98 -24.72 -4.59
CA GLY A 184 -3.73 -24.93 -3.35
C GLY A 184 -2.92 -25.74 -2.37
N LEU A 185 -2.73 -25.23 -1.16
CA LEU A 185 -1.93 -25.87 -0.10
C LEU A 185 -2.81 -26.10 1.13
N ASP A 186 -2.54 -27.16 1.88
CA ASP A 186 -3.28 -27.45 3.13
C ASP A 186 -3.07 -26.31 4.12
N GLU A 187 -4.17 -25.83 4.70
CA GLU A 187 -4.24 -24.64 5.55
C GLU A 187 -3.47 -24.80 6.88
N PHE A 188 -3.10 -26.03 7.26
CA PHE A 188 -2.20 -26.32 8.39
C PHE A 188 -0.70 -26.14 8.08
N ASN A 189 -0.32 -25.90 6.83
CA ASN A 189 1.08 -25.61 6.55
C ASN A 189 1.42 -24.21 7.08
N GLU A 190 2.56 -24.11 7.77
CA GLU A 190 3.12 -22.81 8.16
C GLU A 190 3.90 -22.21 6.99
N LEU A 191 3.26 -21.29 6.26
CA LEU A 191 3.88 -20.57 5.15
C LEU A 191 4.05 -19.10 5.51
N ARG A 192 4.87 -18.38 4.74
CA ARG A 192 5.15 -16.98 5.05
C ARG A 192 3.97 -16.08 4.72
N ALA A 193 3.71 -15.13 5.60
CA ALA A 193 2.75 -14.05 5.36
C ALA A 193 3.52 -12.74 5.13
N ARG A 194 3.37 -12.15 3.93
CA ARG A 194 3.94 -10.83 3.60
C ARG A 194 2.81 -9.80 3.55
N PRO A 195 2.74 -8.87 4.51
CA PRO A 195 1.73 -7.82 4.48
C PRO A 195 1.89 -6.92 3.25
N VAL A 196 0.78 -6.50 2.67
CA VAL A 196 0.73 -5.47 1.62
C VAL A 196 -0.33 -4.44 1.99
N ARG A 197 -0.29 -3.24 1.38
CA ARG A 197 -1.35 -2.24 1.50
C ARG A 197 -1.59 -1.51 0.18
N ARG A 198 -2.69 -0.76 0.09
CA ARG A 198 -3.05 0.02 -1.11
C ARG A 198 -2.77 1.50 -0.90
N LEU A 199 -2.04 2.10 -1.83
CA LEU A 199 -1.91 3.54 -1.94
C LEU A 199 -2.69 4.03 -3.17
N PHE A 200 -3.91 4.53 -2.95
CA PHE A 200 -4.78 5.03 -4.02
C PHE A 200 -4.23 6.31 -4.68
N ILE A 201 -4.57 6.50 -5.96
CA ILE A 201 -4.13 7.62 -6.82
C ILE A 201 -5.13 8.77 -6.77
#